data_AF-A0A914QEC5-F1
#
_entry.id   AF-A0A914QEC5-F1
#
_cell.length_a   1.000
_cell.length_b   1.000
_cell.length_c   1.000
_cell.angle_alpha   90.00
_cell.angle_beta   90.00
_cell.angle_gamma   90.00
#
_symmetry.space_group_name_H-M   'P 1'
#
loop_
_entity.id
_entity.type
_entity.pdbx_description
1 polymer ?
#
loop_
_entity_poly.entity_id
_entity_poly.type
_entity_poly.pdbx_seq_one_letter_code
_entity_poly.pdbx_strand_id
1 'polypeptide(L)'
;MTTPVETLCKGFPSEFSMYLNYCRGLRFDEAPDYMYLRQLFRILFRTLNHQYDYTFDWTMLKQKASANGGAGSGSQGVGPTTTTAATVPPSATTNLETVPSASASRNLP
;
A
#
# COMPACT_ATOMS: atom_id res chain seq x y z
N MET A 1 9.57 5.21 -32.14
CA MET A 1 10.01 6.28 -31.20
C MET A 1 9.89 5.75 -29.78
N THR A 2 10.93 5.90 -28.95
CA THR A 2 10.91 5.52 -27.54
C THR A 2 11.19 6.76 -26.70
N THR A 3 10.21 7.20 -25.89
CA THR A 3 10.43 8.31 -24.96
C THR A 3 11.43 7.87 -23.88
N PRO A 4 12.54 8.60 -23.66
CA PRO A 4 13.45 8.31 -22.56
C PRO A 4 12.79 8.69 -21.23
N VAL A 5 13.16 7.97 -20.17
CA VAL A 5 12.55 8.11 -18.82
C VAL A 5 12.73 9.54 -18.28
N GLU A 6 13.87 10.17 -18.57
CA GLU A 6 14.18 11.56 -18.18
C GLU A 6 13.20 12.57 -18.77
N THR A 7 12.81 12.41 -20.05
CA THR A 7 11.82 13.28 -20.71
C THR A 7 10.42 13.03 -20.17
N LEU A 8 10.08 11.78 -19.82
CA LEU A 8 8.77 11.43 -19.25
C LEU A 8 8.61 11.96 -17.81
N CYS A 9 9.64 11.90 -16.99
CA CYS A 9 9.63 12.36 -15.60
C CYS A 9 10.04 13.83 -15.43
N LYS A 10 10.22 14.59 -16.52
CA LYS A 10 10.68 15.98 -16.46
C LYS A 10 9.70 16.86 -15.69
N GLY A 11 10.16 17.46 -14.59
CA GLY A 11 9.35 18.30 -13.70
C GLY A 11 8.74 17.56 -12.52
N PHE A 12 8.93 16.24 -12.43
CA PHE A 12 8.55 15.42 -11.27
C PHE A 12 9.79 15.04 -10.42
N PRO A 13 9.60 14.60 -9.16
CA PRO A 13 10.70 14.09 -8.33
C PRO A 13 11.47 12.93 -8.98
N SER A 14 12.77 12.82 -8.68
CA SER A 14 13.68 11.85 -9.31
C SER A 14 13.41 10.40 -8.91
N GLU A 15 12.64 10.17 -7.85
CA GLU A 15 12.10 8.87 -7.45
C GLU A 15 11.27 8.22 -8.57
N PHE A 16 10.54 9.00 -9.36
CA PHE A 16 9.76 8.46 -10.49
C PHE A 16 10.65 7.93 -11.62
N SER A 17 11.76 8.62 -11.93
CA SER A 17 12.71 8.14 -12.95
C SER A 17 13.57 6.99 -12.42
N MET A 18 13.96 7.01 -11.14
CA MET A 18 14.62 5.87 -10.49
C MET A 18 13.74 4.61 -10.50
N TYR A 19 12.45 4.72 -10.15
CA TYR A 19 11.50 3.60 -10.22
C TYR A 19 11.38 3.03 -11.64
N LEU A 20 11.19 3.90 -12.66
CA LEU A 20 11.03 3.45 -14.04
C LEU A 20 12.31 2.88 -14.65
N ASN A 21 13.49 3.38 -14.26
CA ASN A 21 14.76 2.80 -14.69
C ASN A 21 15.01 1.44 -14.01
N TYR A 22 14.69 1.29 -12.73
CA TYR A 22 14.76 -0.01 -12.03
C TYR A 22 13.88 -1.05 -12.71
N CYS A 23 12.59 -0.75 -12.90
CA CYS A 23 11.64 -1.67 -13.55
C CYS A 23 11.97 -1.99 -15.02
N ARG A 24 12.84 -1.21 -15.68
CA ARG A 24 13.34 -1.48 -17.04
C ARG A 24 14.71 -2.17 -17.08
N GLY A 25 15.44 -2.18 -15.96
CA GLY A 25 16.72 -2.87 -15.81
C GLY A 25 16.60 -4.33 -15.33
N LEU A 26 15.45 -4.70 -14.76
CA LEU A 26 15.16 -6.05 -14.27
C LEU A 26 15.33 -7.13 -15.34
N ARG A 27 15.95 -8.25 -14.97
CA ARG A 27 15.98 -9.47 -15.79
C ARG A 27 14.63 -10.20 -15.69
N PHE A 28 14.32 -11.04 -16.69
CA PHE A 28 13.06 -11.79 -16.77
C PHE A 28 12.82 -12.75 -15.58
N ASP A 29 13.90 -13.27 -15.01
CA ASP A 29 13.98 -14.19 -13.89
C ASP A 29 14.24 -13.50 -12.53
N GLU A 30 14.35 -12.17 -12.50
CA GLU A 30 14.74 -11.40 -11.32
C GLU A 30 13.52 -10.97 -10.48
N ALA A 31 13.56 -11.27 -9.18
CA ALA A 31 12.54 -10.84 -8.24
C ALA A 31 12.73 -9.35 -7.87
N PRO A 32 11.78 -8.45 -8.15
CA PRO A 32 11.91 -7.03 -7.83
C PRO A 32 11.96 -6.78 -6.32
N ASP A 33 12.86 -5.90 -5.90
CA ASP A 33 12.95 -5.41 -4.53
C ASP A 33 11.81 -4.43 -4.22
N TYR A 34 10.67 -5.01 -3.81
CA TYR A 34 9.53 -4.25 -3.32
C TYR A 34 9.79 -3.53 -1.99
N MET A 35 10.86 -3.80 -1.24
CA MET A 35 11.26 -2.98 -0.09
C MET A 35 11.87 -1.67 -0.58
N TYR A 36 12.89 -1.74 -1.45
CA TYR A 36 13.51 -0.58 -2.08
C TYR A 36 12.48 0.32 -2.78
N LEU A 37 11.65 -0.25 -3.66
CA LEU A 37 10.67 0.53 -4.44
C LEU A 37 9.61 1.21 -3.57
N ARG A 38 9.17 0.57 -2.47
CA ARG A 38 8.28 1.21 -1.49
C ARG A 38 9.02 2.27 -0.67
N GLN A 39 10.25 2.01 -0.27
CA GLN A 39 11.04 2.93 0.56
C GLN A 39 11.38 4.23 -0.19
N LEU A 40 11.63 4.15 -1.49
CA LEU A 40 11.88 5.29 -2.38
C LEU A 40 10.74 6.34 -2.27
N PHE A 41 9.48 5.92 -2.50
CA PHE A 41 8.32 6.81 -2.36
C PHE A 41 8.01 7.17 -0.90
N ARG A 42 8.31 6.30 0.08
CA ARG A 42 8.14 6.62 1.52
C ARG A 42 9.09 7.70 2.01
N ILE A 43 10.30 7.80 1.43
CA ILE A 43 11.23 8.89 1.71
C ILE A 43 10.69 10.18 1.11
N LEU A 44 10.38 10.20 -0.20
CA LEU A 44 9.81 11.37 -0.88
C LEU A 44 8.57 11.94 -0.16
N PHE A 45 7.63 11.08 0.21
CA PHE A 45 6.39 11.47 0.91
C PHE A 45 6.66 12.17 2.25
N ARG A 46 7.70 11.74 2.98
CA ARG A 46 8.16 12.40 4.22
C ARG A 46 8.91 13.70 3.95
N THR A 47 9.70 13.77 2.88
CA THR A 47 10.40 14.99 2.44
C THR A 47 9.42 16.08 2.01
N LEU A 48 8.25 15.71 1.48
CA LEU A 48 7.13 16.61 1.18
C LEU A 48 6.20 16.88 2.40
N ASN A 49 6.61 16.47 3.61
CA ASN A 49 5.90 16.65 4.88
C ASN A 49 4.48 16.03 4.97
N HIS A 50 4.09 15.16 4.03
CA HIS A 50 2.78 14.51 4.02
C HIS A 50 2.62 13.48 5.16
N GLN A 51 1.36 13.21 5.55
CA GLN A 51 1.00 12.27 6.62
C GLN A 51 0.28 11.04 6.06
N TYR A 52 0.44 9.89 6.72
CA TYR A 52 -0.27 8.66 6.37
C TYR A 52 -1.64 8.60 7.03
N ASP A 53 -2.49 9.60 6.75
CA ASP A 53 -3.83 9.76 7.31
C ASP A 53 -4.95 9.11 6.46
N TYR A 54 -4.59 8.60 5.27
CA TYR A 54 -5.50 8.06 4.24
C TYR A 54 -6.47 9.10 3.65
N THR A 55 -6.15 10.39 3.76
CA THR A 55 -6.85 11.46 3.02
C THR A 55 -6.34 11.51 1.58
N PHE A 56 -7.25 11.36 0.62
CA PHE A 56 -6.97 11.47 -0.82
C PHE A 56 -7.85 12.56 -1.44
N ASP A 57 -7.55 13.02 -2.64
CA ASP A 57 -8.30 14.11 -3.31
C ASP A 57 -9.82 13.81 -3.38
N TRP A 58 -10.16 12.55 -3.64
CA TRP A 58 -11.56 12.09 -3.69
C TRP A 58 -12.25 12.02 -2.31
N THR A 59 -11.51 11.90 -1.21
CA THR A 59 -12.09 11.96 0.15
C THR A 59 -12.40 13.40 0.53
N MET A 60 -11.48 14.33 0.22
CA MET A 60 -11.69 15.77 0.44
C MET A 60 -12.85 16.32 -0.39
N LEU A 61 -13.00 15.90 -1.65
CA LEU A 61 -14.12 16.30 -2.50
C LEU A 61 -15.48 15.87 -1.91
N LYS A 62 -15.57 14.64 -1.38
CA LYS A 62 -16.77 14.15 -0.70
C LYS A 62 -17.07 14.93 0.58
N GLN A 63 -16.07 15.20 1.41
CA GLN A 63 -16.23 16.02 2.63
C GLN A 63 -16.73 17.44 2.28
N LYS A 64 -16.14 18.08 1.26
CA LYS A 64 -16.56 19.40 0.78
C LYS A 64 -17.99 19.40 0.25
N ALA A 65 -18.38 18.39 -0.52
CA ALA A 65 -19.76 18.25 -0.99
C ALA A 65 -20.76 18.07 0.17
N SER A 66 -20.44 17.25 1.17
CA SER A 66 -21.28 17.06 2.36
C SER A 66 -21.40 18.34 3.20
N ALA A 67 -20.30 19.08 3.39
CA ALA A 67 -20.29 20.34 4.13
C ALA A 67 -21.11 21.44 3.44
N ASN A 68 -21.07 21.50 2.09
CA ASN A 68 -21.76 22.53 1.32
C ASN A 68 -23.26 22.19 1.05
N GLY A 69 -23.75 21.04 1.51
CA GLY A 69 -25.16 20.62 1.44
C GLY A 69 -25.92 20.75 2.78
N GLY A 70 -25.31 21.35 3.80
CA GLY A 70 -25.79 21.33 5.20
C GLY A 70 -27.00 22.22 5.53
N ALA A 71 -28.12 22.05 4.83
CA ALA A 71 -29.38 22.74 5.12
C ALA A 71 -30.63 21.83 4.92
N GLY A 72 -30.60 20.62 5.50
CA GLY A 72 -31.72 19.68 5.49
C GLY A 72 -31.67 18.71 6.67
N SER A 73 -32.77 18.57 7.40
CA SER A 73 -32.88 17.66 8.56
C SER A 73 -33.18 16.23 8.13
N GLY A 74 -32.67 15.24 8.87
CA GLY A 74 -32.66 13.83 8.43
C GLY A 74 -32.42 12.78 9.52
N SER A 75 -33.11 12.89 10.66
CA SER A 75 -33.48 11.83 11.64
C SER A 75 -32.48 10.73 12.07
N GLN A 76 -32.45 10.48 13.39
CA GLN A 76 -31.74 9.37 14.05
C GLN A 76 -32.20 7.96 13.61
N GLY A 77 -31.33 6.96 13.77
CA GLY A 77 -31.66 5.53 13.85
C GLY A 77 -30.85 4.86 14.98
N VAL A 78 -31.48 3.99 15.78
CA VAL A 78 -30.94 3.53 17.09
C VAL A 78 -31.02 2.01 17.26
N GLY A 79 -29.88 1.38 17.57
CA GLY A 79 -29.80 0.02 18.12
C GLY A 79 -30.09 -1.14 17.15
N PRO A 80 -30.08 -2.40 17.63
CA PRO A 80 -29.91 -2.86 19.02
C PRO A 80 -28.63 -3.69 19.28
N THR A 81 -28.43 -4.11 20.54
CA THR A 81 -27.29 -4.92 21.03
C THR A 81 -27.71 -6.25 21.67
N THR A 82 -26.95 -7.32 21.43
CA THR A 82 -26.82 -8.56 22.25
C THR A 82 -25.51 -9.25 21.87
N THR A 83 -24.52 -9.44 22.75
CA THR A 83 -24.41 -10.53 23.76
C THR A 83 -24.33 -11.90 23.07
N THR A 84 -23.25 -12.71 23.11
CA THR A 84 -22.15 -12.95 24.09
C THR A 84 -20.87 -13.41 23.32
N ALA A 85 -19.67 -13.77 23.82
CA ALA A 85 -19.04 -13.94 25.14
C ALA A 85 -17.48 -13.87 25.04
N ALA A 86 -16.79 -13.91 26.20
CA ALA A 86 -15.34 -14.15 26.43
C ALA A 86 -14.33 -13.14 25.80
N THR A 87 -13.41 -12.44 26.48
CA THR A 87 -12.58 -12.60 27.71
C THR A 87 -11.09 -12.82 27.37
N VAL A 88 -10.23 -12.07 28.06
CA VAL A 88 -8.73 -11.99 28.09
C VAL A 88 -7.92 -11.50 26.85
N PRO A 89 -7.02 -10.51 27.04
CA PRO A 89 -5.83 -10.22 26.21
C PRO A 89 -4.53 -10.68 26.94
N PRO A 90 -3.30 -10.23 26.59
CA PRO A 90 -2.64 -9.99 25.30
C PRO A 90 -1.34 -10.84 25.14
N SER A 91 -0.56 -10.56 24.09
CA SER A 91 0.90 -10.83 23.97
C SER A 91 1.40 -12.29 23.85
N ALA A 92 1.97 -12.62 22.69
CA ALA A 92 3.02 -13.65 22.58
C ALA A 92 3.93 -13.37 21.37
N THR A 93 5.25 -13.50 21.57
CA THR A 93 6.23 -13.69 20.48
C THR A 93 6.28 -15.17 20.09
N THR A 94 6.73 -15.49 18.87
CA THR A 94 7.70 -16.58 18.55
C THR A 94 8.01 -16.57 17.05
N ASN A 95 9.22 -16.99 16.69
CA ASN A 95 9.72 -17.05 15.31
C ASN A 95 9.05 -18.19 14.51
N LEU A 96 9.09 -18.10 13.18
CA LEU A 96 8.95 -19.29 12.32
C LEU A 96 10.15 -19.37 11.37
N GLU A 97 11.08 -20.26 11.71
CA GLU A 97 12.31 -20.54 10.98
C GLU A 97 12.17 -21.87 10.20
N THR A 98 13.16 -22.18 9.35
CA THR A 98 13.38 -23.49 8.71
C THR A 98 12.39 -23.90 7.61
N VAL A 99 12.83 -23.69 6.36
CA VAL A 99 12.34 -24.43 5.17
C VAL A 99 13.06 -25.78 5.09
N PRO A 100 12.35 -26.91 4.94
CA PRO A 100 12.95 -28.17 4.48
C PRO A 100 12.83 -28.30 2.95
N SER A 101 13.95 -28.56 2.28
CA SER A 101 13.96 -28.91 0.85
C SER A 101 13.52 -30.36 0.62
N ALA A 102 12.74 -30.62 -0.43
CA ALA A 102 12.32 -31.95 -0.84
C ALA A 102 12.82 -32.26 -2.27
N SER A 103 13.78 -33.18 -2.38
CA SER A 103 14.34 -33.63 -3.66
C SER A 103 13.46 -34.68 -4.36
N ALA A 104 13.69 -34.88 -5.65
CA ALA A 104 12.86 -35.73 -6.50
C ALA A 104 13.07 -37.25 -6.27
N SER A 105 11.99 -38.03 -6.42
CA SER A 105 12.06 -39.44 -6.85
C SER A 105 10.74 -40.00 -7.39
N ARG A 106 10.69 -40.14 -8.72
CA ARG A 106 10.40 -41.40 -9.44
C ARG A 106 9.38 -42.38 -8.82
N ASN A 107 8.25 -42.59 -9.51
CA ASN A 107 7.95 -43.91 -10.08
C ASN A 107 6.88 -43.90 -11.19
N LEU A 108 6.86 -44.98 -11.98
CA LEU A 108 5.78 -45.39 -12.88
C LEU A 108 4.69 -46.14 -12.07
N PRO A 109 3.45 -46.31 -12.57
CA PRO A 109 3.19 -47.26 -13.66
C PRO A 109 2.40 -46.69 -14.85
#